data_AF-W8VZY5-F1
#
_entry.id   AF-W8VZY5-F1
#
_cell.length_a   1.000
_cell.length_b   1.000
_cell.length_c   1.000
_cell.angle_alpha   90.00
_cell.angle_beta   90.00
_cell.angle_gamma   90.00
#
_symmetry.space_group_name_H-M   'P 1'
#
loop_
_entity.id
_entity.type
_entity.pdbx_description
1 polymer ?
#
loop_
_entity_poly.entity_id
_entity_poly.type
_entity_poly.pdbx_seq_one_letter_code
_entity_poly.pdbx_strand_id
1 'polypeptide(L)' 'MEPSFFYGSMYVSYGIGVALAIATFVITYFLFDMSRLNIFFLIMAILVLGMPVVIRLSRNIWINLFLDYDPAKAKS' A
#
# COMPACT_ATOMS: atom_id res chain seq x y z
N MET A 1 -18.65 4.76 7.45
CA MET A 1 -17.19 4.65 7.70
C MET A 1 -16.74 6.00 8.19
N GLU A 2 -16.16 6.07 9.39
CA GLU A 2 -15.74 7.35 9.98
C GLU A 2 -14.53 7.95 9.23
N PRO A 3 -14.40 9.28 9.15
CA PRO A 3 -13.28 9.95 8.47
C PRO A 3 -11.90 9.48 8.95
N SER A 4 -11.74 9.21 10.25
CA SER A 4 -10.52 8.70 10.89
C SER A 4 -9.99 7.42 10.25
N PHE A 5 -10.88 6.52 9.83
CA PHE A 5 -10.54 5.27 9.14
C PHE A 5 -9.85 5.52 7.79
N PHE A 6 -10.29 6.54 7.06
CA PHE A 6 -9.68 6.92 5.79
C PHE A 6 -8.30 7.52 6.01
N TYR A 7 -8.11 8.36 7.04
CA TYR A 7 -6.80 8.92 7.36
C TYR A 7 -5.79 7.84 7.78
N GLY A 8 -6.19 6.91 8.64
CA GLY A 8 -5.31 5.81 9.07
C GLY A 8 -4.88 4.91 7.91
N SER A 9 -5.83 4.47 7.09
CA SER A 9 -5.53 3.63 5.92
C SER A 9 -4.73 4.36 4.82
N MET A 10 -4.76 5.70 4.76
CA MET A 10 -3.86 6.47 3.88
C MET A 10 -2.39 6.34 4.28
N TYR A 11 -2.07 6.42 5.59
CA TYR A 11 -0.69 6.24 6.05
C TYR A 11 -0.15 4.83 5.75
N VAL A 12 -0.99 3.81 5.89
CA VAL A 12 -0.62 2.43 5.52
C VAL A 12 -0.38 2.31 4.01
N SER A 13 -1.20 2.99 3.18
CA SER A 13 -1.03 3.03 1.73
C SER A 13 0.31 3.62 1.31
N TYR A 14 0.76 4.67 2.00
CA TYR A 14 2.07 5.25 1.78
C TYR A 14 3.19 4.23 2.06
N GLY A 15 3.13 3.54 3.21
CA GLY A 15 4.10 2.51 3.56
C GLY A 15 4.18 1.38 2.52
N ILE A 16 3.02 0.89 2.06
CA ILE A 16 2.95 -0.13 1.00
C ILE A 16 3.53 0.41 -0.32
N GLY A 17 3.19 1.64 -0.70
CA GLY A 17 3.72 2.26 -1.91
C GLY A 17 5.25 2.39 -1.90
N VAL A 18 5.82 2.81 -0.77
CA VAL A 18 7.28 2.87 -0.58
C VAL A 18 7.91 1.47 -0.68
N ALA A 19 7.31 0.47 -0.03
CA ALA A 19 7.79 -0.91 -0.11
C ALA A 19 7.78 -1.45 -1.55
N LEU A 20 6.71 -1.19 -2.32
CA LEU A 20 6.61 -1.56 -3.74
C LEU A 20 7.66 -0.85 -4.60
N ALA A 21 7.90 0.44 -4.36
CA ALA A 21 8.91 1.20 -5.09
C ALA A 21 10.33 0.66 -4.82
N ILE A 22 10.67 0.41 -3.55
CA ILE A 22 11.97 -0.17 -3.15
C ILE A 22 12.13 -1.56 -3.76
N ALA A 23 11.13 -2.43 -3.62
CA ALA A 23 11.19 -3.79 -4.17
C ALA A 23 11.38 -3.77 -5.69
N THR A 24 10.61 -2.94 -6.40
CA THR A 24 10.73 -2.77 -7.85
C THR A 24 12.13 -2.29 -8.21
N PHE A 25 12.65 -1.26 -7.54
CA PHE A 25 13.98 -0.74 -7.79
C PHE A 25 15.05 -1.81 -7.59
N VAL A 26 15.06 -2.48 -6.43
CA VAL A 26 16.06 -3.49 -6.10
C VAL A 26 16.03 -4.64 -7.11
N ILE A 27 14.84 -5.16 -7.42
CA ILE A 27 14.69 -6.26 -8.37
C ILE A 27 15.19 -5.83 -9.75
N THR A 28 14.69 -4.71 -10.27
CA THR A 28 14.99 -4.29 -11.66
C THR A 28 16.41 -3.76 -11.85
N TYR A 29 16.97 -3.13 -10.83
CA TYR A 29 18.35 -2.64 -10.87
C TYR A 29 19.36 -3.78 -10.74
N PHE A 30 19.21 -4.66 -9.75
CA PHE A 30 20.23 -5.68 -9.48
C PHE A 30 20.07 -6.97 -10.30
N LEU A 31 18.85 -7.36 -10.68
CA LEU A 31 18.63 -8.61 -11.43
C LEU A 31 18.52 -8.39 -12.95
N PHE A 32 18.07 -7.21 -13.38
CA PHE A 32 17.78 -6.93 -14.80
C PHE A 32 18.64 -5.80 -15.38
N ASP A 33 19.52 -5.17 -14.58
CA ASP A 33 20.41 -4.07 -14.97
C ASP A 33 19.68 -2.95 -15.77
N MET A 34 18.44 -2.66 -15.38
CA MET A 34 17.65 -1.64 -16.08
C MET A 34 18.21 -0.24 -15.85
N SER A 35 18.11 0.62 -16.86
CA SER A 35 18.49 2.03 -16.71
C SER A 35 17.60 2.72 -15.67
N ARG A 36 18.16 3.66 -14.91
CA ARG A 36 17.44 4.39 -13.83
C ARG A 36 16.14 5.05 -14.31
N LEU A 37 16.14 5.56 -15.55
CA LEU A 37 14.99 6.23 -16.14
C LEU A 37 13.87 5.23 -16.49
N ASN A 38 14.22 4.02 -16.95
CA ASN A 38 13.25 2.95 -17.16
C ASN A 38 12.66 2.46 -15.83
N ILE A 39 13.50 2.31 -14.80
CA ILE A 39 13.05 1.90 -13.47
C ILE A 39 12.08 2.94 -12.88
N PHE A 40 12.37 4.23 -13.05
CA PHE A 40 11.48 5.30 -12.61
C PHE A 40 10.08 5.18 -13.23
N PHE A 41 9.99 5.01 -14.56
CA PHE A 41 8.70 4.83 -15.23
C PHE A 41 8.02 3.52 -14.84
N LEU A 42 8.79 2.45 -14.61
CA LEU A 42 8.24 1.18 -14.16
C LEU A 42 7.63 1.28 -12.76
N ILE A 43 8.31 1.95 -11.82
CA ILE A 43 7.76 2.23 -10.48
C ILE A 43 6.47 3.02 -10.60
N MET A 44 6.44 4.08 -11.41
CA MET A 44 5.22 4.87 -11.63
C MET A 44 4.08 4.00 -12.17
N ALA A 45 4.35 3.18 -13.20
CA ALA A 45 3.36 2.27 -13.76
C ALA A 45 2.84 1.28 -12.72
N ILE A 46 3.72 0.64 -11.93
CA ILE A 46 3.33 -0.30 -10.87
C ILE A 46 2.47 0.38 -9.81
N LEU A 47 2.80 1.61 -9.38
CA LEU A 47 2.02 2.32 -8.37
C LEU A 47 0.64 2.74 -8.88
N VAL A 48 0.55 3.23 -10.13
CA VAL A 48 -0.72 3.65 -10.73
C VAL A 48 -1.63 2.43 -10.98
N LEU A 49 -1.09 1.37 -11.59
CA LEU A 49 -1.86 0.15 -11.86
C LEU A 49 -2.17 -0.63 -10.57
N GLY A 50 -1.29 -0.52 -9.57
CA GLY A 50 -1.42 -1.16 -8.27
C GLY A 50 -2.34 -0.44 -7.28
N MET A 51 -2.73 0.82 -7.53
CA MET A 51 -3.65 1.59 -6.68
C MET A 51 -4.86 0.79 -6.15
N PRO A 52 -5.65 0.10 -7.00
CA PRO A 52 -6.82 -0.64 -6.52
C PRO A 52 -6.47 -1.78 -5.55
N VAL A 53 -5.25 -2.32 -5.61
CA VAL A 53 -4.77 -3.35 -4.69
C VAL A 53 -4.25 -2.70 -3.41
N VAL A 54 -3.41 -1.67 -3.53
CA VAL A 54 -2.84 -0.93 -2.39
C VAL A 54 -3.96 -0.44 -1.48
N ILE A 55 -4.97 0.24 -2.04
CA ILE A 55 -6.08 0.80 -1.25
C ILE A 55 -6.87 -0.28 -0.51
N ARG A 56 -7.03 -1.48 -1.07
CA ARG A 56 -7.72 -2.59 -0.40
C ARG A 56 -6.87 -3.19 0.71
N LEU A 57 -5.59 -3.43 0.42
CA LEU A 57 -4.65 -4.01 1.37
C LEU A 57 -4.44 -3.08 2.57
N SER A 58 -4.29 -1.77 2.33
CA SER A 58 -4.15 -0.78 3.40
C SER A 58 -5.32 -0.75 4.36
N ARG A 59 -6.55 -0.87 3.83
CA ARG A 59 -7.75 -0.94 4.67
C ARG A 59 -7.74 -2.20 5.52
N ASN A 60 -7.42 -3.35 4.95
CA ASN A 60 -7.36 -4.60 5.69
C ASN A 60 -6.28 -4.56 6.78
N ILE A 61 -5.08 -4.08 6.46
CA ILE A 61 -3.97 -3.95 7.41
C ILE A 61 -4.34 -2.96 8.53
N TRP A 62 -4.90 -1.80 8.18
CA TRP A 62 -5.32 -0.82 9.19
C TRP A 62 -6.33 -1.39 10.18
N ILE A 63 -7.35 -2.13 9.69
CA ILE A 63 -8.34 -2.77 10.57
C ILE A 63 -7.65 -3.77 11.51
N ASN A 64 -6.80 -4.66 10.99
CA ASN A 64 -6.17 -5.70 11.79
C ASN A 64 -5.17 -5.16 12.82
N LEU A 65 -4.60 -3.97 12.60
CA LEU A 65 -3.63 -3.37 13.50
C LEU A 65 -4.24 -2.41 14.54
N PHE A 66 -5.33 -1.73 14.20
CA PHE A 66 -5.82 -0.58 14.99
C PHE A 66 -7.30 -0.68 15.41
N LEU A 67 -8.04 -1.68 14.94
CA LEU A 67 -9.43 -1.91 15.33
C LEU A 67 -9.55 -3.26 16.02
N ASP A 68 -9.62 -3.22 17.35
CA ASP A 68 -9.93 -4.40 18.15
C ASP A 68 -11.38 -4.82 17.94
N TYR A 69 -11.60 -6.14 17.93
CA TYR A 69 -12.93 -6.71 17.82
C TYR A 69 -13.74 -6.43 19.09
N ASP A 70 -14.86 -5.72 18.93
CA ASP A 70 -15.81 -5.45 20.00
C ASP A 70 -17.14 -6.18 19.73
N PRO A 71 -17.46 -7.26 20.48
CA PRO A 71 -18.69 -8.01 20.29
C PRO A 71 -19.95 -7.22 20.69
N ALA A 72 -19.84 -6.14 21.47
CA ALA A 72 -20.99 -5.31 21.84
C ALA A 72 -21.44 -4.40 20.68
N LYS A 73 -20.52 -4.01 19.78
CA LYS A 73 -20.84 -3.23 18.56
C LYS A 73 -21.60 -4.04 17.50
N ALA A 74 -21.60 -5.38 17.59
CA ALA A 74 -22.30 -6.25 16.65
C ALA A 74 -23.80 -6.41 16.97
N LYS A 75 -24.28 -5.87 18.09
CA LYS A 75 -25.64 -6.10 18.61
C LYS A 75 -26.59 -4.90 18.54
N SER A 76 -26.18 -3.78 17.93
CA SER A 76 -27.03 -2.61 17.70
C SER A 76 -27.45 -2.47 16.24
#